data_AF-A0A2Z5Y1I5-F1
#
_entry.id   AF-A0A2Z5Y1I5-F1
#
_cell.length_a   1.000
_cell.length_b   1.000
_cell.length_c   1.000
_cell.angle_alpha   90.00
_cell.angle_beta   90.00
_cell.angle_gamma   90.00
#
_symmetry.space_group_name_H-M   'P 1'
#
loop_
_entity.id
_entity.type
_entity.pdbx_description
1 polymer ?
#
loop_
_entity_poly.entity_id
_entity_poly.type
_entity_poly.pdbx_seq_one_letter_code
_entity_poly.pdbx_strand_id
1 'polypeptide(L)'
;MIHNYRAFILSIIIFIAIFTISLKMGTISMSLYEVVKLIFFHEGTNEARIILFTFRLPRAIIACLVGVCLSVSGDILQKITRNPIADSGILGVSSGVAFGATLYFFLLGTYKEYLTTIQSFSLMFFGLIGAIIALSLNLMLSIHARKLSMFRFILNGIGISSGFSSLVTFFSLKINADDFSQINNWLQGSISHVSWIKVEDMSIWVVPSLIILFTCYSKSGLLRFSDTHLETIGFSTNFWRLVFIWCLFICKW
;
A
#
# COMPACT_ATOMS: atom_id res chain seq x y z
N MET A 1 3.39 -28.11 -14.31
CA MET A 1 3.40 -26.95 -15.24
C MET A 1 2.00 -26.57 -15.74
N ILE A 2 1.22 -27.49 -16.32
CA ILE A 2 -0.15 -27.22 -16.85
C ILE A 2 -1.14 -26.68 -15.79
N HIS A 3 -1.04 -27.15 -14.54
CA HIS A 3 -1.93 -26.71 -13.46
C HIS A 3 -1.76 -25.23 -13.09
N ASN A 4 -0.56 -24.67 -13.27
CA ASN A 4 -0.26 -23.26 -12.96
C ASN A 4 -0.83 -22.33 -14.03
N TYR A 5 -0.80 -22.73 -15.30
CA TYR A 5 -1.40 -21.95 -16.39
C TYR A 5 -2.93 -21.86 -16.27
N ARG A 6 -3.60 -22.95 -15.88
CA ARG A 6 -5.05 -22.95 -15.65
C ARG A 6 -5.44 -22.02 -14.50
N ALA A 7 -4.72 -22.09 -13.37
CA ALA A 7 -4.96 -21.21 -12.23
C ALA A 7 -4.72 -19.73 -12.59
N PHE A 8 -3.67 -19.44 -13.35
CA PHE A 8 -3.37 -18.10 -13.83
C PHE A 8 -4.48 -17.55 -14.74
N ILE A 9 -4.90 -18.31 -15.76
CA ILE A 9 -5.99 -17.92 -16.66
C ILE A 9 -7.29 -17.70 -15.87
N LEU A 10 -7.61 -18.59 -14.94
CA LEU A 10 -8.79 -18.46 -14.08
C LEU A 10 -8.73 -17.15 -13.27
N SER A 11 -7.58 -16.81 -12.69
CA SER A 11 -7.41 -15.58 -11.91
C SER A 11 -7.61 -14.31 -12.76
N ILE A 12 -7.14 -14.32 -14.00
CA ILE A 12 -7.36 -13.22 -14.96
C ILE A 12 -8.85 -13.08 -15.28
N ILE A 13 -9.53 -14.20 -15.54
CA ILE A 13 -10.98 -14.19 -15.85
C ILE A 13 -11.76 -13.63 -14.65
N ILE A 14 -11.46 -14.10 -13.44
CA ILE A 14 -12.09 -13.62 -12.21
C ILE A 14 -11.82 -12.13 -12.01
N PHE A 15 -10.59 -11.68 -12.22
CA PHE A 15 -10.22 -10.27 -12.12
C PHE A 15 -11.03 -9.39 -13.09
N ILE A 16 -11.08 -9.76 -14.38
CA ILE A 16 -11.85 -9.03 -15.39
C ILE A 16 -13.34 -8.99 -15.03
N ALA A 17 -13.89 -10.10 -14.55
CA ALA A 17 -15.29 -10.16 -14.13
C ALA A 17 -15.57 -9.21 -12.96
N ILE A 18 -14.76 -9.26 -11.90
CA ILE A 18 -14.91 -8.39 -10.71
C ILE A 18 -14.71 -6.92 -11.09
N PHE A 19 -13.72 -6.59 -11.92
CA PHE A 19 -13.47 -5.23 -12.39
C PHE A 19 -14.69 -4.68 -13.12
N THR A 20 -15.27 -5.47 -14.02
CA THR A 20 -16.46 -5.06 -14.78
C THR A 20 -17.70 -4.90 -13.87
N ILE A 21 -17.88 -5.81 -12.91
CA ILE A 21 -18.95 -5.69 -11.90
C ILE A 21 -18.75 -4.42 -11.05
N SER A 22 -17.52 -4.10 -10.68
CA SER A 22 -17.19 -2.89 -9.93
C SER A 22 -17.59 -1.62 -10.69
N LEU A 23 -17.37 -1.57 -12.01
CA LEU A 23 -17.81 -0.45 -12.86
C LEU A 23 -19.33 -0.35 -12.99
N LYS A 24 -20.06 -1.46 -12.84
CA LYS A 24 -21.52 -1.50 -12.88
C LYS A 24 -22.15 -0.98 -11.58
N MET A 25 -21.57 -1.34 -10.44
CA MET A 25 -22.12 -1.04 -9.12
C MET A 25 -21.96 0.43 -8.73
N GLY A 26 -23.03 1.04 -8.23
CA GLY A 26 -23.04 2.40 -7.70
C GLY A 26 -24.46 2.90 -7.50
N THR A 27 -24.61 4.13 -7.01
CA THR A 27 -25.91 4.77 -6.71
C THR A 27 -26.83 4.83 -7.93
N ILE A 28 -26.25 4.96 -9.12
CA ILE A 28 -26.96 4.95 -10.41
C ILE A 28 -26.62 3.63 -11.12
N SER A 29 -27.59 2.73 -11.27
CA SER A 29 -27.34 1.46 -11.97
C SER A 29 -27.02 1.72 -13.44
N MET A 30 -25.89 1.21 -13.91
CA MET A 30 -25.55 1.18 -15.35
C MET A 30 -25.61 -0.26 -15.85
N SER A 31 -26.07 -0.45 -17.07
CA SER A 31 -25.96 -1.74 -17.75
C SER A 31 -24.53 -1.98 -18.27
N LEU A 32 -24.16 -3.24 -18.45
CA LEU A 32 -22.86 -3.59 -19.05
C LEU A 32 -22.71 -3.03 -20.47
N TYR A 33 -23.82 -3.01 -21.21
CA TYR A 33 -23.86 -2.45 -22.56
C TYR A 33 -23.52 -0.96 -22.55
N GLU A 34 -24.09 -0.17 -21.63
CA GLU A 34 -23.77 1.26 -21.50
C GLU A 34 -22.31 1.49 -21.09
N VAL A 35 -21.75 0.68 -20.19
CA VAL A 35 -20.34 0.79 -19.80
C VAL A 35 -19.42 0.55 -20.99
N VAL A 36 -19.66 -0.52 -21.76
CA VAL A 36 -18.87 -0.82 -22.98
C VAL A 36 -19.06 0.28 -24.02
N LYS A 37 -20.30 0.76 -24.21
CA LYS A 37 -20.62 1.82 -25.16
C LYS A 37 -19.91 3.14 -24.82
N LEU A 38 -19.89 3.51 -23.54
CA LEU A 38 -19.21 4.71 -23.05
C LEU A 38 -17.68 4.60 -23.16
N ILE A 39 -17.10 3.43 -22.88
CA ILE A 39 -15.64 3.25 -22.93
C ILE A 39 -15.11 3.23 -24.37
N PHE A 40 -15.75 2.48 -25.27
CA PHE A 40 -15.23 2.27 -26.62
C PHE A 40 -15.76 3.26 -27.64
N PHE A 41 -17.04 3.64 -27.55
CA PHE A 41 -17.70 4.49 -28.54
C PHE A 41 -17.90 5.92 -28.04
N HIS A 42 -17.59 6.22 -26.78
CA HIS A 42 -17.82 7.53 -26.13
C HIS A 42 -19.29 7.99 -26.22
N GLU A 43 -20.21 7.07 -26.49
CA GLU A 43 -21.63 7.36 -26.66
C GLU A 43 -22.42 7.07 -25.38
N GLY A 44 -23.25 8.02 -24.97
CA GLY A 44 -24.10 7.90 -23.79
C GLY A 44 -24.53 9.27 -23.26
N THR A 45 -25.29 9.28 -22.16
CA THR A 45 -25.66 10.53 -21.50
C THR A 45 -24.44 11.20 -20.86
N ASN A 46 -24.44 12.53 -20.79
CA ASN A 46 -23.35 13.28 -20.14
C ASN A 46 -23.20 12.88 -18.67
N GLU A 47 -24.31 12.61 -17.98
CA GLU A 47 -24.31 12.13 -16.59
C GLU A 47 -23.60 10.78 -16.46
N ALA A 48 -23.92 9.81 -17.32
CA ALA A 48 -23.30 8.49 -17.27
C ALA A 48 -21.79 8.56 -17.57
N ARG A 49 -21.38 9.43 -18.50
CA ARG A 49 -19.96 9.70 -18.78
C ARG A 49 -19.24 10.24 -17.55
N ILE A 50 -19.80 11.25 -16.88
CA ILE A 50 -19.20 11.84 -15.67
C ILE A 50 -19.10 10.79 -14.56
N ILE A 51 -20.16 10.04 -14.30
CA ILE A 51 -20.15 9.01 -13.25
C ILE A 51 -19.07 7.95 -13.52
N LEU A 52 -18.99 7.45 -14.76
CA LEU A 52 -18.05 6.41 -15.12
C LEU A 52 -16.60 6.91 -15.09
N PHE A 53 -16.30 7.99 -15.81
CA PHE A 53 -14.93 8.48 -15.98
C PHE A 53 -14.42 9.30 -14.80
N THR A 54 -15.25 10.07 -14.11
CA THR A 54 -14.77 10.94 -13.02
C THR A 54 -14.77 10.23 -11.66
N PHE A 55 -15.66 9.26 -11.44
CA PHE A 55 -15.81 8.63 -10.12
C PHE A 55 -15.48 7.14 -10.11
N ARG A 56 -16.01 6.34 -11.04
CA ARG A 56 -15.87 4.87 -10.99
C ARG A 56 -14.50 4.39 -11.46
N LEU A 57 -14.05 4.88 -12.62
CA LEU A 57 -12.77 4.48 -13.21
C LEU A 57 -11.57 4.79 -12.29
N PRO A 58 -11.42 6.02 -11.75
CA PRO A 58 -10.35 6.32 -10.79
C PRO A 58 -10.36 5.40 -9.58
N ARG A 59 -11.54 5.17 -8.99
CA ARG A 59 -11.70 4.31 -7.82
C ARG A 59 -11.33 2.85 -8.12
N ALA A 60 -11.77 2.31 -9.26
CA ALA A 60 -11.44 0.96 -9.68
C ALA A 60 -9.93 0.79 -9.95
N ILE A 61 -9.31 1.78 -10.59
CA ILE A 61 -7.86 1.78 -10.87
C ILE A 61 -7.04 1.86 -9.58
N ILE A 62 -7.37 2.75 -8.64
CA ILE A 62 -6.70 2.80 -7.33
C ILE A 62 -6.86 1.48 -6.59
N ALA A 63 -8.07 0.89 -6.57
CA ALA A 63 -8.28 -0.41 -5.92
C ALA A 63 -7.38 -1.50 -6.52
N CYS A 64 -7.19 -1.50 -7.85
CA CYS A 64 -6.25 -2.40 -8.52
C CYS A 64 -4.81 -2.12 -8.13
N LEU A 65 -4.36 -0.85 -8.15
CA LEU A 65 -3.00 -0.46 -7.77
C LEU A 65 -2.67 -0.87 -6.33
N VAL A 66 -3.56 -0.55 -5.38
CA VAL A 66 -3.42 -0.95 -3.97
C VAL A 66 -3.37 -2.47 -3.84
N GLY A 67 -4.25 -3.20 -4.54
CA GLY A 67 -4.27 -4.66 -4.51
C GLY A 67 -2.97 -5.29 -5.05
N VAL A 68 -2.40 -4.74 -6.12
CA VAL A 68 -1.10 -5.16 -6.68
C VAL A 68 0.02 -4.87 -5.68
N CYS A 69 0.07 -3.65 -5.11
CA CYS A 69 1.05 -3.28 -4.10
C CYS A 69 1.05 -4.23 -2.90
N LEU A 70 -0.13 -4.52 -2.34
CA LEU A 70 -0.28 -5.43 -1.20
C LEU A 70 0.13 -6.86 -1.55
N SER A 71 -0.29 -7.37 -2.71
CA SER A 71 0.02 -8.74 -3.16
C SER A 71 1.52 -8.93 -3.40
N VAL A 72 2.14 -8.01 -4.14
CA VAL A 72 3.59 -8.04 -4.41
C VAL A 72 4.38 -7.85 -3.11
N SER A 73 3.90 -6.99 -2.22
CA SER A 73 4.57 -6.76 -0.94
C SER A 73 4.56 -7.99 -0.04
N GLY A 74 3.44 -8.71 0.00
CA GLY A 74 3.33 -9.99 0.69
C GLY A 74 4.29 -11.03 0.13
N ASP A 75 4.28 -11.27 -1.18
CA ASP A 75 5.14 -12.28 -1.83
C ASP A 75 6.64 -12.01 -1.57
N ILE A 76 7.08 -10.77 -1.75
CA ILE A 76 8.47 -10.39 -1.50
C ILE A 76 8.83 -10.58 -0.04
N LEU A 77 8.00 -10.10 0.90
CA LEU A 77 8.33 -10.24 2.31
C LEU A 77 8.39 -11.71 2.73
N GLN A 78 7.47 -12.55 2.26
CA GLN A 78 7.48 -14.00 2.51
C GLN A 78 8.76 -14.66 2.00
N LYS A 79 9.26 -14.25 0.81
CA LYS A 79 10.52 -14.75 0.27
C LYS A 79 11.74 -14.33 1.07
N ILE A 80 11.83 -13.05 1.45
CA ILE A 80 13.00 -12.52 2.15
C ILE A 80 13.06 -13.05 3.60
N THR A 81 11.91 -13.15 4.25
CA THR A 81 11.79 -13.69 5.61
C THR A 81 11.84 -15.22 5.65
N ARG A 82 11.66 -15.88 4.51
CA ARG A 82 11.49 -17.34 4.38
C ARG A 82 10.33 -17.86 5.23
N ASN A 83 9.28 -17.05 5.34
CA ASN A 83 8.14 -17.34 6.18
C ASN A 83 6.83 -17.14 5.37
N PRO A 84 6.10 -18.21 5.03
CA PRO A 84 4.88 -18.12 4.23
C PRO A 84 3.73 -17.39 4.93
N ILE A 85 3.79 -17.21 6.26
CA ILE A 85 2.79 -16.44 7.02
C ILE A 85 3.23 -14.99 7.28
N ALA A 86 4.37 -14.56 6.75
CA ALA A 86 4.78 -13.17 6.88
C ALA A 86 3.85 -12.26 6.06
N ASP A 87 3.28 -11.27 6.74
CA ASP A 87 2.54 -10.20 6.10
C ASP A 87 3.35 -8.91 6.08
N SER A 88 3.20 -8.18 4.99
CA SER A 88 3.78 -6.87 4.75
C SER A 88 3.42 -5.81 5.81
N GLY A 89 2.37 -6.02 6.61
CA GLY A 89 1.98 -5.16 7.74
C GLY A 89 2.93 -5.25 8.93
N ILE A 90 3.74 -6.29 9.03
CA ILE A 90 4.62 -6.55 10.18
C ILE A 90 5.85 -5.62 10.21
N LEU A 91 6.07 -4.82 9.16
CA LEU A 91 7.24 -3.94 9.04
C LEU A 91 7.24 -2.74 10.00
N GLY A 92 6.11 -2.41 10.64
CA GLY A 92 5.97 -1.19 11.45
C GLY A 92 5.57 0.06 10.65
N VAL A 93 5.63 0.00 9.31
CA VAL A 93 5.37 1.14 8.43
C VAL A 93 3.94 1.66 8.58
N SER A 94 2.94 0.79 8.45
CA SER A 94 1.51 1.19 8.53
C SER A 94 1.14 1.76 9.91
N SER A 95 1.70 1.22 10.99
CA SER A 95 1.54 1.77 12.34
C SER A 95 2.25 3.11 12.52
N GLY A 96 3.39 3.32 11.85
CA GLY A 96 4.07 4.62 11.81
C GLY A 96 3.24 5.67 11.07
N VAL A 97 2.66 5.32 9.92
CA VAL A 97 1.72 6.17 9.16
C VAL A 97 0.52 6.56 10.03
N ALA A 98 -0.09 5.58 10.70
CA ALA A 98 -1.20 5.79 11.62
C ALA A 98 -0.85 6.79 12.72
N PHE A 99 0.29 6.60 13.39
CA PHE A 99 0.75 7.52 14.42
C PHE A 99 1.05 8.92 13.90
N GLY A 100 1.71 9.03 12.74
CA GLY A 100 1.98 10.31 12.10
C GLY A 100 0.69 11.10 11.86
N ALA A 101 -0.33 10.45 11.30
CA ALA A 101 -1.64 11.07 11.12
C ALA A 101 -2.33 11.42 12.44
N THR A 102 -2.32 10.54 13.44
CA THR A 102 -2.88 10.86 14.77
C THR A 102 -2.19 12.09 15.38
N LEU A 103 -0.88 12.21 15.22
CA LEU A 103 -0.09 13.33 15.72
C LEU A 103 -0.38 14.63 14.95
N TYR A 104 -0.64 14.54 13.64
CA TYR A 104 -1.15 15.67 12.84
C TYR A 104 -2.46 16.22 13.45
N PHE A 105 -3.46 15.36 13.65
CA PHE A 105 -4.74 15.78 14.22
C PHE A 105 -4.60 16.27 15.67
N PHE A 106 -3.71 15.67 16.46
CA PHE A 106 -3.42 16.11 17.82
C PHE A 106 -2.83 17.53 17.87
N LEU A 107 -1.88 17.85 17.00
CA LEU A 107 -1.16 19.13 17.03
C LEU A 107 -1.89 20.26 16.30
N LEU A 108 -2.52 19.96 15.17
CA LEU A 108 -3.08 20.97 14.26
C LEU A 108 -4.61 21.04 14.31
N GLY A 109 -5.27 20.04 14.90
CA GLY A 109 -6.72 19.96 15.01
C GLY A 109 -7.43 19.76 13.66
N THR A 110 -8.74 19.96 13.66
CA THR A 110 -9.64 19.64 12.54
C THR A 110 -9.40 20.48 11.28
N TYR A 111 -9.77 19.90 10.14
CA TYR A 111 -9.96 20.56 8.84
C TYR A 111 -10.66 21.92 8.97
N LYS A 112 -9.91 23.01 8.80
CA LYS A 112 -10.48 24.33 8.52
C LYS A 112 -10.80 24.41 7.03
N GLU A 113 -12.06 24.65 6.67
CA GLU A 113 -12.61 24.64 5.29
C GLU A 113 -11.78 25.44 4.26
N TYR A 114 -11.04 26.46 4.69
CA TYR A 114 -10.30 27.36 3.81
C TYR A 114 -8.88 26.89 3.40
N LEU A 115 -8.38 25.73 3.89
CA LEU A 115 -6.99 25.28 3.67
C LEU A 115 -6.86 23.82 3.17
N THR A 116 -7.85 23.33 2.42
CA THR A 116 -8.00 21.91 2.04
C THR A 116 -6.77 21.28 1.35
N THR A 117 -6.10 22.01 0.45
CA THR A 117 -4.93 21.49 -0.28
C THR A 117 -3.68 21.39 0.61
N ILE A 118 -3.40 22.44 1.39
CA ILE A 118 -2.23 22.48 2.30
C ILE A 118 -2.39 21.43 3.41
N GLN A 119 -3.61 21.24 3.91
CA GLN A 119 -3.93 20.25 4.93
C GLN A 119 -3.82 18.80 4.44
N SER A 120 -4.19 18.54 3.19
CA SER A 120 -4.06 17.19 2.61
C SER A 120 -2.59 16.80 2.45
N PHE A 121 -1.75 17.75 2.00
CA PHE A 121 -0.32 17.53 1.86
C PHE A 121 0.38 17.38 3.21
N SER A 122 0.01 18.18 4.21
CA SER A 122 0.58 18.07 5.56
C SER A 122 0.20 16.76 6.23
N LEU A 123 -1.05 16.29 6.12
CA LEU A 123 -1.46 14.98 6.65
C LEU A 123 -0.61 13.85 6.03
N MET A 124 -0.44 13.86 4.71
CA MET A 124 0.43 12.89 4.00
C MET A 124 1.88 12.97 4.50
N PHE A 125 2.40 14.19 4.68
CA PHE A 125 3.77 14.43 5.15
C PHE A 125 4.00 13.90 6.57
N PHE A 126 3.05 14.11 7.49
CA PHE A 126 3.12 13.56 8.84
C PHE A 126 3.06 12.02 8.82
N GLY A 127 2.19 11.44 7.99
CA GLY A 127 2.17 9.99 7.75
C GLY A 127 3.50 9.45 7.22
N LEU A 128 4.13 10.16 6.27
CA LEU A 128 5.43 9.79 5.70
C LEU A 128 6.53 9.82 6.74
N ILE A 129 6.60 10.88 7.55
CA ILE A 129 7.57 10.97 8.64
C ILE A 129 7.37 9.81 9.61
N GLY A 130 6.14 9.51 10.00
CA GLY A 130 5.83 8.38 10.87
C GLY A 130 6.29 7.04 10.28
N ALA A 131 6.05 6.81 8.99
CA ALA A 131 6.53 5.65 8.25
C ALA A 131 8.05 5.54 8.21
N ILE A 132 8.74 6.64 7.91
CA ILE A 132 10.21 6.70 7.86
C ILE A 132 10.79 6.42 9.23
N ILE A 133 10.25 7.02 10.30
CA ILE A 133 10.71 6.78 11.67
C ILE A 133 10.54 5.31 12.03
N ALA A 134 9.36 4.73 11.78
CA ALA A 134 9.11 3.33 12.10
C ALA A 134 10.04 2.37 11.34
N LEU A 135 10.22 2.58 10.02
CA LEU A 135 11.12 1.75 9.22
C LEU A 135 12.59 1.92 9.64
N SER A 136 13.01 3.16 9.92
CA SER A 136 14.39 3.47 10.33
C SER A 136 14.72 2.83 11.67
N LEU A 137 13.80 2.94 12.65
CA LEU A 137 13.93 2.25 13.94
C LEU A 137 14.03 0.74 13.74
N ASN A 138 13.19 0.16 12.89
CA ASN A 138 13.22 -1.27 12.62
C ASN A 138 14.56 -1.70 12.01
N LEU A 139 15.05 -0.98 11.00
CA LEU A 139 16.33 -1.26 10.37
C LEU A 139 17.51 -1.11 11.36
N MET A 140 17.54 -0.04 12.15
CA MET A 140 18.58 0.21 13.14
C MET A 140 18.67 -0.92 14.18
N LEU A 141 17.54 -1.38 14.70
CA LEU A 141 17.49 -2.46 15.69
C LEU A 141 17.77 -3.85 15.11
N SER A 142 17.65 -4.01 13.79
CA SER A 142 17.75 -5.31 13.11
C SER A 142 19.12 -5.59 12.50
N ILE A 143 19.95 -4.55 12.35
CA ILE A 143 21.32 -4.67 11.86
C ILE A 143 22.23 -5.09 13.02
N HIS A 144 22.93 -6.20 12.85
CA HIS A 144 23.95 -6.67 13.78
C HIS A 144 25.18 -7.14 13.01
N ALA A 145 26.37 -6.68 13.43
CA ALA A 145 27.65 -6.98 12.76
C ALA A 145 27.62 -6.73 11.23
N ARG A 146 27.01 -5.60 10.80
CA ARG A 146 26.80 -5.21 9.39
C ARG A 146 25.94 -6.18 8.55
N LYS A 147 25.25 -7.14 9.17
CA LYS A 147 24.27 -8.01 8.51
C LYS A 147 22.85 -7.72 8.99
N LEU A 148 21.90 -7.70 8.05
CA LEU A 148 20.49 -7.54 8.36
C LEU A 148 19.89 -8.90 8.74
N SER A 149 19.49 -9.05 10.00
CA SER A 149 18.80 -10.25 10.46
C SER A 149 17.31 -10.12 10.21
N MET A 150 16.76 -10.92 9.28
CA MET A 150 15.32 -10.91 8.97
C MET A 150 14.47 -11.37 10.16
N PHE A 151 15.00 -12.27 10.99
CA PHE A 151 14.33 -12.69 12.22
C PHE A 151 14.15 -11.51 13.20
N ARG A 152 15.23 -10.73 13.44
CA ARG A 152 15.15 -9.51 14.26
C ARG A 152 14.25 -8.46 13.63
N PHE A 153 14.31 -8.30 12.31
CA PHE A 153 13.50 -7.35 11.56
C PHE A 153 11.99 -7.60 11.69
N ILE A 154 11.57 -8.86 11.72
CA ILE A 154 10.18 -9.22 12.01
C ILE A 154 9.84 -8.92 13.46
N LEU A 155 10.65 -9.41 14.42
CA LEU A 155 10.37 -9.28 15.84
C LEU A 155 10.33 -7.81 16.30
N ASN A 156 11.30 -7.02 15.85
CA ASN A 156 11.37 -5.58 16.08
C ASN A 156 10.18 -4.87 15.43
N GLY A 157 9.80 -5.26 14.21
CA GLY A 157 8.62 -4.73 13.53
C GLY A 157 7.33 -4.91 14.33
N ILE A 158 7.10 -6.09 14.91
CA ILE A 158 5.94 -6.36 15.79
C ILE A 158 5.97 -5.46 17.04
N GLY A 159 7.13 -5.33 17.68
CA GLY A 159 7.30 -4.49 18.87
C GLY A 159 7.07 -3.00 18.56
N ILE A 160 7.64 -2.53 17.44
CA ILE A 160 7.46 -1.17 16.93
C ILE A 160 5.99 -0.91 16.63
N SER A 161 5.31 -1.82 15.90
CA SER A 161 3.88 -1.68 15.62
C SER A 161 3.06 -1.55 16.89
N SER A 162 3.33 -2.39 17.89
CA SER A 162 2.62 -2.34 19.17
C SER A 162 2.84 -1.01 19.91
N GLY A 163 4.08 -0.50 19.92
CA GLY A 163 4.41 0.78 20.52
C GLY A 163 3.72 1.95 19.82
N PHE A 164 3.81 2.01 18.48
CA PHE A 164 3.13 3.04 17.69
C PHE A 164 1.60 2.95 17.84
N SER A 165 1.01 1.76 17.87
CA SER A 165 -0.41 1.58 18.16
C SER A 165 -0.80 2.09 19.55
N SER A 166 0.01 1.86 20.58
CA SER A 166 -0.26 2.43 21.92
C SER A 166 -0.23 3.96 21.92
N LEU A 167 0.68 4.55 21.13
CA LEU A 167 0.77 5.99 20.99
C LEU A 167 -0.44 6.55 20.23
N VAL A 168 -0.86 5.89 19.15
CA VAL A 168 -2.11 6.21 18.44
C VAL A 168 -3.26 6.24 19.43
N THR A 169 -3.46 5.18 20.22
CA THR A 169 -4.53 5.13 21.22
C THR A 169 -4.41 6.24 22.26
N PHE A 170 -3.21 6.46 22.82
CA PHE A 170 -2.99 7.49 23.83
C PHE A 170 -3.35 8.90 23.32
N PHE A 171 -2.88 9.27 22.13
CA PHE A 171 -3.17 10.58 21.55
C PHE A 171 -4.61 10.69 21.09
N SER A 172 -5.20 9.63 20.53
CA SER A 172 -6.62 9.60 20.17
C SER A 172 -7.54 9.88 21.36
N LEU A 173 -7.17 9.47 22.58
CA LEU A 173 -7.94 9.75 23.80
C LEU A 173 -7.79 11.20 24.30
N LYS A 174 -6.84 11.98 23.77
CA LYS A 174 -6.57 13.36 24.18
C LYS A 174 -7.21 14.40 23.25
N ILE A 175 -7.86 13.96 22.19
CA ILE A 175 -8.42 14.80 21.13
C ILE A 175 -9.94 14.89 21.27
N ASN A 176 -10.56 15.94 20.71
CA ASN A 176 -12.01 16.11 20.67
C ASN A 176 -12.71 15.01 19.86
N ALA A 177 -14.00 14.78 20.14
CA ALA A 177 -14.78 13.70 19.52
C ALA A 177 -14.85 13.78 17.99
N ASP A 178 -14.95 14.98 17.42
CA ASP A 178 -15.05 15.19 15.96
C ASP A 178 -13.75 14.79 15.24
N ASP A 179 -12.61 15.20 15.81
CA ASP A 179 -11.28 14.85 15.30
C ASP A 179 -10.99 13.36 15.47
N PHE A 180 -11.42 12.75 16.59
CA PHE A 180 -11.32 11.31 16.80
C PHE A 180 -12.07 10.53 15.70
N SER A 181 -13.28 10.95 15.34
CA SER A 181 -14.07 10.34 14.26
C SER A 181 -13.33 10.42 12.92
N GLN A 182 -12.71 11.56 12.62
CA GLN A 182 -11.95 11.75 11.37
C GLN A 182 -10.68 10.91 11.32
N ILE A 183 -9.90 10.86 12.41
CA ILE A 183 -8.76 9.96 12.53
C ILE A 183 -9.22 8.51 12.32
N ASN A 184 -10.30 8.09 12.98
CA ASN A 184 -10.80 6.73 12.89
C ASN A 184 -11.23 6.37 11.46
N ASN A 185 -11.90 7.28 10.76
CA ASN A 185 -12.24 7.10 9.34
C ASN A 185 -11.01 7.01 8.45
N TRP A 186 -9.96 7.78 8.76
CA TRP A 186 -8.71 7.74 8.01
C TRP A 186 -7.91 6.45 8.27
N LEU A 187 -7.84 6.00 9.52
CA LEU A 187 -7.15 4.77 9.93
C LEU A 187 -7.77 3.50 9.34
N GLN A 188 -9.09 3.49 9.11
CA GLN A 188 -9.77 2.38 8.44
C GLN A 188 -9.46 2.30 6.93
N GLY A 189 -8.99 3.40 6.35
CA GLY A 189 -8.76 3.52 4.91
C GLY A 189 -10.06 3.66 4.11
N SER A 190 -10.01 4.42 3.02
CA SER A 190 -11.17 4.62 2.15
C SER A 190 -10.75 4.95 0.72
N ILE A 191 -11.43 4.33 -0.25
CA ILE A 191 -11.33 4.63 -1.68
C ILE A 191 -12.52 5.48 -2.18
N SER A 192 -13.35 6.00 -1.27
CA SER A 192 -14.59 6.71 -1.62
C SER A 192 -14.33 8.10 -2.20
N HIS A 193 -13.24 8.77 -1.81
CA HIS A 193 -12.87 10.12 -2.25
C HIS A 193 -11.63 10.12 -3.15
N VAL A 194 -11.66 9.29 -4.19
CA VAL A 194 -10.58 9.15 -5.18
C VAL A 194 -10.87 9.98 -6.42
N SER A 195 -9.84 10.65 -6.94
CA SER A 195 -9.86 11.40 -8.21
C SER A 195 -8.71 10.95 -9.11
N TRP A 196 -8.71 11.36 -10.38
CA TRP A 196 -7.59 11.11 -11.30
C TRP A 196 -6.26 11.67 -10.80
N ILE A 197 -6.28 12.82 -10.12
CA ILE A 197 -5.09 13.42 -9.50
C ILE A 197 -4.46 12.43 -8.52
N LYS A 198 -5.25 11.79 -7.65
CA LYS A 198 -4.73 10.77 -6.72
C LYS A 198 -4.23 9.51 -7.44
N VAL A 199 -4.84 9.14 -8.58
CA VAL A 199 -4.36 8.01 -9.40
C VAL A 199 -2.98 8.34 -9.96
N GLU A 200 -2.81 9.53 -10.53
CA GLU A 200 -1.56 10.02 -11.08
C GLU A 200 -0.48 10.11 -9.99
N ASP A 201 -0.79 10.77 -8.86
CA ASP A 201 0.08 10.90 -7.71
C ASP A 201 0.52 9.56 -7.14
N MET A 202 -0.35 8.55 -7.08
CA MET A 202 0.04 7.21 -6.63
C MET A 202 0.87 6.48 -7.69
N SER A 203 0.49 6.60 -8.96
CA SER A 203 1.12 5.88 -10.07
C SER A 203 2.59 6.28 -10.27
N ILE A 204 2.94 7.56 -10.05
CA ILE A 204 4.31 8.06 -10.24
C ILE A 204 5.31 7.38 -9.31
N TRP A 205 4.88 6.94 -8.13
CA TRP A 205 5.72 6.24 -7.14
C TRP A 205 5.61 4.73 -7.26
N VAL A 206 4.40 4.22 -7.45
CA VAL A 206 4.12 2.79 -7.48
C VAL A 206 4.63 2.14 -8.76
N VAL A 207 4.41 2.74 -9.94
CA VAL A 207 4.79 2.12 -11.22
C VAL A 207 6.30 1.90 -11.33
N PRO A 208 7.18 2.89 -11.04
CA PRO A 208 8.62 2.65 -11.02
C PRO A 208 9.03 1.57 -10.02
N SER A 209 8.41 1.55 -8.83
CA SER A 209 8.69 0.52 -7.82
C SER A 209 8.32 -0.88 -8.33
N LEU A 210 7.16 -1.03 -8.96
CA LEU A 210 6.74 -2.30 -9.56
C LEU A 210 7.67 -2.74 -10.70
N ILE A 211 8.14 -1.80 -11.54
CA ILE A 211 9.09 -2.11 -12.62
C ILE A 211 10.42 -2.63 -12.04
N ILE A 212 10.94 -1.99 -10.99
CA ILE A 212 12.16 -2.44 -10.30
C ILE A 212 11.96 -3.84 -9.72
N LEU A 213 10.83 -4.05 -9.04
CA LEU A 213 10.49 -5.35 -8.43
C LEU A 213 10.34 -6.45 -9.48
N PHE A 214 9.71 -6.16 -10.61
CA PHE A 214 9.53 -7.11 -11.71
C PHE A 214 10.88 -7.46 -12.36
N THR A 215 11.70 -6.46 -12.66
CA THR A 215 13.03 -6.66 -13.27
C THR A 215 13.96 -7.44 -12.34
N CYS A 216 13.85 -7.21 -11.03
CA CYS A 216 14.67 -7.86 -10.00
C CYS A 216 14.02 -9.13 -9.42
N TYR A 217 12.88 -9.58 -9.96
CA TYR A 217 12.09 -10.67 -9.38
C TYR A 217 12.90 -11.96 -9.22
N SER A 218 13.74 -12.29 -10.20
CA SER A 218 14.63 -13.47 -10.15
C SER A 218 15.56 -13.45 -8.93
N LYS A 219 16.00 -12.28 -8.48
CA LYS A 219 16.86 -12.12 -7.29
C LYS A 219 16.08 -12.37 -5.99
N SER A 220 14.79 -12.02 -5.96
CA SER A 220 13.92 -12.33 -4.81
C SER A 220 13.77 -13.83 -4.58
N GLY A 221 13.76 -14.63 -5.66
CA GLY A 221 13.69 -16.09 -5.58
C GLY A 221 14.91 -16.72 -4.92
N LEU A 222 16.09 -16.13 -5.12
CA LEU A 222 17.35 -16.59 -4.50
C LEU A 222 17.34 -16.40 -2.98
N LEU A 223 16.67 -15.35 -2.47
CA LEU A 223 16.61 -15.06 -1.03
C LEU A 223 15.92 -16.15 -0.20
N ARG A 224 15.26 -17.13 -0.85
CA ARG A 224 14.70 -18.32 -0.21
C ARG A 224 15.77 -19.30 0.29
N PHE A 225 16.95 -19.32 -0.30
CA PHE A 225 18.08 -20.17 0.12
C PHE A 225 18.83 -19.57 1.30
N SER A 226 19.55 -20.39 2.09
CA SER A 226 20.29 -19.93 3.27
C SER A 226 21.32 -18.85 2.95
N ASP A 227 21.56 -17.95 3.90
CA ASP A 227 22.52 -16.83 3.73
C ASP A 227 23.93 -17.36 3.43
N THR A 228 24.32 -18.47 4.04
CA THR A 228 25.61 -19.14 3.79
C THR A 228 25.76 -19.60 2.34
N HIS A 229 24.71 -20.19 1.76
CA HIS A 229 24.73 -20.65 0.38
C HIS A 229 24.82 -19.46 -0.59
N LEU A 230 24.06 -18.40 -0.32
CA LEU A 230 24.10 -17.18 -1.13
C LEU A 230 25.46 -16.47 -1.07
N GLU A 231 26.11 -16.45 0.10
CA GLU A 231 27.45 -15.88 0.26
C GLU A 231 28.51 -16.68 -0.53
N THR A 232 28.40 -18.01 -0.62
CA THR A 232 29.35 -18.82 -1.40
C THR A 232 29.32 -18.56 -2.91
N ILE A 233 28.17 -18.16 -3.46
CA ILE A 233 28.01 -17.81 -4.88
C ILE A 233 28.22 -16.31 -5.15
N GLY A 234 28.71 -15.55 -4.15
CA GLY A 234 28.99 -14.12 -4.27
C GLY A 234 27.75 -13.21 -4.28
N PHE A 235 26.59 -13.70 -3.84
CA PHE A 235 25.35 -12.93 -3.83
C PHE A 235 25.31 -11.95 -2.64
N SER A 236 25.10 -10.66 -2.94
CA SER A 236 25.04 -9.58 -1.93
C SER A 236 23.68 -9.52 -1.22
N THR A 237 23.43 -10.49 -0.32
CA THR A 237 22.15 -10.66 0.40
C THR A 237 21.65 -9.37 1.05
N ASN A 238 22.50 -8.64 1.78
CA ASN A 238 22.10 -7.41 2.47
C ASN A 238 21.64 -6.30 1.51
N PHE A 239 22.33 -6.13 0.38
CA PHE A 239 21.99 -5.10 -0.60
C PHE A 239 20.60 -5.35 -1.19
N TRP A 240 20.34 -6.58 -1.66
CA TRP A 240 19.06 -6.94 -2.23
C TRP A 240 17.91 -6.90 -1.22
N ARG A 241 18.16 -7.28 0.05
CA ARG A 241 17.20 -7.10 1.14
C ARG A 241 16.79 -5.63 1.29
N LEU A 242 17.76 -4.73 1.33
CA LEU A 242 17.50 -3.29 1.47
C LEU A 242 16.74 -2.73 0.26
N VAL A 243 17.15 -3.07 -0.96
CA VAL A 243 16.45 -2.64 -2.19
C VAL A 243 14.98 -3.07 -2.15
N PHE A 244 14.71 -4.33 -1.83
CA PHE A 244 13.34 -4.81 -1.72
C PHE A 244 12.58 -4.11 -0.60
N ILE A 245 13.15 -3.96 0.59
CA ILE A 245 12.51 -3.23 1.70
C ILE A 245 12.15 -1.79 1.30
N TRP A 246 13.01 -1.10 0.54
CA TRP A 246 12.72 0.23 0.02
C TRP A 246 11.58 0.23 -0.99
N CYS A 247 11.55 -0.71 -1.94
CA CYS A 247 10.42 -0.83 -2.85
C CYS A 247 9.11 -1.16 -2.12
N LEU A 248 9.16 -1.99 -1.08
CA LEU A 248 8.02 -2.31 -0.22
C LEU A 248 7.52 -1.07 0.53
N PHE A 249 8.44 -0.23 1.02
CA PHE A 249 8.10 1.02 1.67
C PHE A 249 7.33 1.95 0.73
N ILE A 250 7.81 2.14 -0.51
CA ILE A 250 7.15 3.00 -1.49
C ILE A 250 5.77 2.47 -1.89
N CYS A 251 5.60 1.15 -1.98
CA CYS A 251 4.31 0.55 -2.34
C CYS A 251 3.25 0.65 -1.22
N LYS A 252 3.63 0.92 0.03
CA LYS A 252 2.73 0.83 1.19
C LYS A 252 2.47 2.13 1.94
N TRP A 253 3.30 3.16 1.78
CA TRP A 253 3.10 4.43 2.47
C TRP A 253 1.81 5.13 1.99
#